data_AF-A0A836CDF1-F1
#
_entry.id   AF-A0A836CDF1-F1
#
_cell.length_a   1.000
_cell.length_b   1.000
_cell.length_c   1.000
_cell.angle_alpha   90.00
_cell.angle_beta   90.00
_cell.angle_gamma   90.00
#
_symmetry.space_group_name_H-M   'P 1'
#
loop_
_entity.id
_entity.type
_entity.pdbx_description
1 polymer ?
#
loop_
_entity_poly.entity_id
_entity_poly.type
_entity_poly.pdbx_seq_one_letter_code
_entity_poly.pdbx_strand_id
1 'polypeptide(L)'
;LQDGDMYTIGIFDMEPAGVVIRALNNATAKYYALGPTESELAAAKLGRNESDLARLAESVDLLEVGGTTFIYSSLPGICKPKIIPTGETAKDFMNGLTLRDGSLVQLLTTGLSELCKVKPQGPGGIDAVRWLGEWLLANNPNQPAVEEPED
;
A
#
# COMPACT_ATOMS: atom_id res chain seq x y z
N LEU A 1 7.62 -16.26 15.12
CA LEU A 1 6.41 -16.75 14.40
C LEU A 1 5.72 -17.85 15.19
N GLN A 2 4.37 -17.81 15.23
CA GLN A 2 3.54 -18.74 16.01
C GLN A 2 3.13 -20.00 15.24
N ASP A 3 3.55 -20.16 13.99
CA ASP A 3 3.27 -21.31 13.13
C ASP A 3 4.24 -22.49 13.36
N GLY A 4 5.36 -22.27 14.05
CA GLY A 4 6.34 -23.31 14.37
C GLY A 4 7.23 -23.73 13.18
N ASP A 5 7.08 -23.06 12.04
CA ASP A 5 7.82 -23.34 10.82
C ASP A 5 9.20 -22.68 10.83
N MET A 6 10.15 -23.34 10.18
CA MET A 6 11.51 -22.83 9.99
C MET A 6 11.57 -21.93 8.75
N TYR A 7 12.02 -20.70 8.94
CA TYR A 7 12.20 -19.73 7.87
C TYR A 7 13.68 -19.40 7.68
N THR A 8 14.11 -19.29 6.43
CA THR A 8 15.42 -18.75 6.06
C THR A 8 15.25 -17.34 5.51
N ILE A 9 15.82 -16.36 6.21
CA ILE A 9 15.82 -14.95 5.80
C ILE A 9 17.15 -14.64 5.10
N GLY A 10 17.07 -14.04 3.92
CA GLY A 10 18.21 -13.54 3.16
C GLY A 10 18.01 -12.07 2.82
N ILE A 11 19.08 -11.28 2.96
CA ILE A 11 19.13 -9.88 2.54
C ILE A 11 20.09 -9.79 1.37
N PHE A 12 19.62 -9.18 0.28
CA PHE A 12 20.34 -9.04 -0.98
C PHE A 12 20.44 -7.56 -1.30
N ASP A 13 21.66 -7.05 -1.47
CA ASP A 13 21.88 -5.75 -2.08
C ASP A 13 22.12 -5.98 -3.58
N MET A 14 21.20 -5.53 -4.43
CA MET A 14 21.23 -5.75 -5.87
C MET A 14 21.14 -4.42 -6.60
N GLU A 15 22.19 -3.98 -7.29
CA GLU A 15 22.06 -2.84 -8.21
C GLU A 15 21.39 -3.28 -9.53
N PRO A 16 20.45 -2.49 -10.10
CA PRO A 16 19.94 -1.19 -9.64
C PRO A 16 18.71 -1.28 -8.70
N ALA A 17 18.27 -2.50 -8.36
CA ALA A 17 17.03 -2.76 -7.62
C ALA A 17 17.05 -2.35 -6.13
N GLY A 18 18.22 -2.06 -5.56
CA GLY A 18 18.42 -1.71 -4.15
C GLY A 18 18.45 -2.94 -3.23
N VAL A 19 18.05 -2.74 -1.97
CA VAL A 19 18.03 -3.79 -0.95
C VAL A 19 16.74 -4.59 -1.04
N VAL A 20 16.85 -5.93 -1.03
CA VAL A 20 15.72 -6.86 -1.03
C VAL A 20 15.87 -7.83 0.13
N ILE A 21 14.80 -7.97 0.91
CA ILE A 21 14.68 -8.91 2.01
C ILE A 21 13.77 -10.04 1.56
N ARG A 22 14.23 -11.29 1.68
CA ARG A 22 13.48 -12.48 1.28
C ARG A 22 13.38 -13.44 2.45
N ALA A 23 12.19 -13.99 2.69
CA ALA A 23 11.99 -15.08 3.62
C ALA A 23 11.47 -16.31 2.86
N LEU A 24 12.12 -17.46 3.07
CA LEU A 24 11.73 -18.76 2.54
C LEU A 24 11.18 -19.60 3.70
N ASN A 25 9.94 -20.08 3.58
CA ASN A 25 9.45 -21.14 4.45
C ASN A 25 10.05 -22.48 3.98
N ASN A 26 10.85 -23.12 4.82
CA ASN A 26 11.59 -24.34 4.46
C ASN A 26 10.69 -25.58 4.33
N ALA A 27 9.50 -25.57 4.93
CA ALA A 27 8.55 -26.68 4.86
C ALA A 27 7.69 -26.62 3.58
N THR A 28 7.26 -25.43 3.18
CA THR A 28 6.30 -25.24 2.06
C THR A 28 6.94 -24.70 0.78
N ALA A 29 8.23 -24.34 0.83
CA ALA A 29 8.95 -23.65 -0.25
C ALA A 29 8.31 -22.31 -0.69
N LYS A 30 7.49 -21.71 0.17
CA LYS A 30 6.84 -20.43 -0.09
C LYS A 30 7.81 -19.28 0.18
N TYR A 31 7.83 -18.30 -0.74
CA TYR A 31 8.67 -17.12 -0.63
C TYR A 31 7.86 -15.87 -0.31
N TYR A 32 8.45 -15.04 0.54
CA TYR A 32 8.00 -13.70 0.86
C TYR A 32 9.13 -12.73 0.54
N ALA A 33 8.81 -11.54 0.04
CA ALA A 33 9.78 -10.53 -0.33
C ALA A 33 9.34 -9.14 0.08
N LEU A 34 10.30 -8.31 0.49
CA LEU A 34 10.14 -6.90 0.80
C LEU A 34 11.32 -6.15 0.19
N GLY A 35 11.04 -5.12 -0.60
CA GLY A 35 12.06 -4.22 -1.15
C GLY A 35 11.88 -2.82 -0.54
N PRO A 36 12.62 -2.46 0.52
CA PRO A 36 12.60 -1.11 1.06
C PRO A 36 13.10 -0.11 0.02
N THR A 37 12.39 1.01 -0.11
CA THR A 37 12.82 2.14 -0.94
C THR A 37 13.98 2.89 -0.29
N GLU A 38 14.72 3.68 -1.07
CA GLU A 38 15.82 4.50 -0.53
C GLU A 38 15.35 5.49 0.55
N SER A 39 14.15 6.05 0.39
CA SER A 39 13.53 6.91 1.40
C SER A 39 13.26 6.18 2.70
N GLU A 40 12.84 4.91 2.65
CA GLU A 40 12.58 4.08 3.84
C GLU A 40 13.89 3.66 4.52
N LEU A 41 14.93 3.33 3.75
CA LEU A 41 16.27 3.07 4.29
C LEU A 41 16.86 4.30 4.98
N ALA A 42 16.72 5.49 4.37
CA ALA A 42 17.14 6.75 4.95
C ALA A 42 16.38 7.07 6.25
N ALA A 43 15.06 6.86 6.26
CA ALA A 43 14.23 7.03 7.46
C ALA A 43 14.63 6.07 8.59
N ALA A 44 15.00 4.83 8.25
CA ALA A 44 15.52 3.84 9.19
C ALA A 44 16.99 4.09 9.59
N LYS A 45 17.64 5.12 9.04
CA LYS A 45 19.07 5.41 9.22
C LYS A 45 19.95 4.18 8.93
N LEU A 46 19.64 3.48 7.84
CA LEU A 46 20.40 2.35 7.35
C LEU A 46 21.16 2.74 6.07
N GLY A 47 22.46 2.49 6.07
CA GLY A 47 23.26 2.44 4.86
C GLY A 47 23.28 1.04 4.22
N ARG A 48 23.97 0.92 3.08
CA ARG A 48 24.22 -0.36 2.40
C ARG A 48 25.51 -1.05 2.89
N ASN A 49 25.88 -0.83 4.15
CA ASN A 49 27.05 -1.47 4.76
C ASN A 49 26.66 -2.74 5.52
N GLU A 50 27.62 -3.65 5.71
CA GLU A 50 27.36 -4.95 6.34
C GLU A 50 26.77 -4.84 7.76
N SER A 51 27.24 -3.88 8.55
CA SER A 51 26.73 -3.60 9.89
C SER A 51 25.26 -3.18 9.93
N ASP A 52 24.84 -2.32 8.99
CA ASP A 52 23.46 -1.84 8.89
C ASP A 52 22.54 -2.94 8.32
N LEU A 53 23.03 -3.76 7.39
CA LEU A 53 22.29 -4.91 6.88
C LEU A 53 22.14 -6.01 7.96
N ALA A 54 23.13 -6.21 8.82
CA ALA A 54 23.01 -7.09 9.98
C ALA A 54 21.94 -6.57 10.96
N ARG A 55 21.93 -5.26 11.23
CA ARG A 55 20.89 -4.63 12.04
C ARG A 55 19.50 -4.77 11.42
N LEU A 56 19.41 -4.70 10.09
CA LEU A 56 18.18 -4.96 9.36
C LEU A 56 17.75 -6.42 9.53
N ALA A 57 18.65 -7.39 9.40
CA ALA A 57 18.36 -8.81 9.59
C ALA A 57 17.78 -9.12 10.97
N GLU A 58 18.35 -8.52 12.02
CA GLU A 58 17.86 -8.68 13.40
C GLU A 58 16.50 -8.01 13.63
N SER A 59 16.18 -6.98 12.85
CA SER A 59 14.92 -6.25 12.97
C SER A 59 13.75 -6.87 12.23
N VAL A 60 14.03 -7.80 11.31
CA VAL A 60 13.06 -8.39 10.40
C VAL A 60 12.38 -9.58 11.05
N ASP A 61 11.07 -9.63 10.93
CA ASP A 61 10.24 -10.76 11.34
C ASP A 61 9.04 -10.88 10.39
N LEU A 62 8.22 -11.91 10.56
CA LEU A 62 7.05 -12.17 9.73
C LEU A 62 5.78 -11.92 10.56
N LEU A 63 4.82 -11.21 9.97
CA LEU A 63 3.54 -10.87 10.59
C LEU A 63 2.40 -11.42 9.75
N GLU A 64 1.49 -12.16 10.39
CA GLU A 64 0.23 -12.57 9.76
C GLU A 64 -0.86 -11.54 10.03
N VAL A 65 -1.42 -10.97 8.96
CA VAL A 65 -2.54 -10.03 9.02
C VAL A 65 -3.62 -10.51 8.06
N GLY A 66 -4.80 -10.82 8.59
CA GLY A 66 -5.96 -11.23 7.77
C GLY A 66 -5.72 -12.50 6.94
N GLY A 67 -4.96 -13.47 7.47
CA GLY A 67 -4.62 -14.72 6.77
C GLY A 67 -3.50 -14.59 5.72
N THR A 68 -2.85 -13.43 5.63
CA THR A 68 -1.70 -13.21 4.75
C THR A 68 -0.46 -12.90 5.58
N THR A 69 0.64 -13.63 5.34
CA THR A 69 1.94 -13.40 5.98
C THR A 69 2.74 -12.35 5.21
N PHE A 70 3.29 -11.38 5.94
CA PHE A 70 4.13 -10.30 5.40
C PHE A 70 5.47 -10.25 6.13
N ILE A 71 6.53 -9.82 5.44
CA ILE A 71 7.78 -9.42 6.09
C ILE A 71 7.57 -8.04 6.69
N TYR A 72 7.89 -7.88 7.97
CA TYR A 72 7.90 -6.60 8.67
C TYR A 72 9.28 -6.35 9.29
N SER A 73 9.65 -5.07 9.44
CA SER A 73 10.79 -4.68 10.26
C SER A 73 10.28 -3.89 11.47
N SER A 74 10.94 -4.05 12.60
CA SER A 74 10.75 -3.22 13.79
C SER A 74 11.40 -1.84 13.67
N LEU A 75 12.18 -1.57 12.62
CA LEU A 75 12.84 -0.29 12.41
C LEU A 75 11.85 0.77 11.92
N PRO A 76 11.83 1.98 12.53
CA PRO A 76 10.95 3.06 12.10
C PRO A 76 11.33 3.49 10.68
N GLY A 77 10.33 3.48 9.79
CA GLY A 77 10.51 3.84 8.37
C GLY A 77 10.48 2.63 7.44
N ILE A 78 10.81 1.42 7.92
CA ILE A 78 10.67 0.19 7.14
C ILE A 78 9.47 -0.56 7.70
N CYS A 79 8.39 -0.58 6.92
CA CYS A 79 7.11 -1.26 7.14
C CYS A 79 6.03 -0.49 7.92
N LYS A 80 5.02 -0.05 7.18
CA LYS A 80 3.65 -0.48 7.51
C LYS A 80 3.18 -1.37 6.38
N PRO A 81 2.72 -2.61 6.65
CA PRO A 81 2.11 -3.42 5.61
C PRO A 81 1.02 -2.58 4.93
N LYS A 82 1.02 -2.54 3.59
CA LYS A 82 -0.18 -2.15 2.84
C LYS A 82 -1.18 -3.27 3.06
N ILE A 83 -1.87 -3.22 4.19
CA ILE A 83 -3.05 -4.03 4.41
C ILE A 83 -3.99 -3.61 3.28
N ILE A 84 -4.26 -4.51 2.33
CA ILE A 84 -5.49 -4.40 1.55
C ILE A 84 -6.54 -4.88 2.53
N PRO A 85 -7.30 -3.97 3.17
CA PRO A 85 -8.18 -4.40 4.22
C PRO A 85 -9.28 -5.22 3.56
N THR A 86 -9.51 -6.43 4.08
CA THR A 86 -10.50 -7.38 3.56
C THR A 86 -11.58 -7.61 4.62
N GLY A 87 -12.83 -7.78 4.19
CA GLY A 87 -13.96 -8.03 5.08
C GLY A 87 -14.27 -6.82 5.98
N GLU A 88 -14.35 -7.03 7.29
CA GLU A 88 -14.77 -5.98 8.23
C GLU A 88 -13.75 -4.84 8.33
N THR A 89 -12.46 -5.17 8.31
CA THR A 89 -11.39 -4.14 8.29
C THR A 89 -11.47 -3.25 7.04
N ALA A 90 -11.98 -3.77 5.92
CA ALA A 90 -12.19 -3.00 4.69
C ALA A 90 -13.27 -1.94 4.89
N LYS A 91 -14.37 -2.34 5.53
CA LYS A 91 -15.47 -1.44 5.85
C LYS A 91 -15.00 -0.38 6.84
N ASP A 92 -14.27 -0.76 7.87
CA ASP A 92 -13.72 0.17 8.86
C ASP A 92 -12.75 1.16 8.20
N PHE A 93 -11.89 0.70 7.29
CA PHE A 93 -11.01 1.58 6.53
C PHE A 93 -11.78 2.56 5.64
N MET A 94 -12.77 2.07 4.88
CA MET A 94 -13.63 2.93 4.04
C MET A 94 -14.43 3.94 4.87
N ASN A 95 -14.91 3.54 6.05
CA ASN A 95 -15.65 4.40 6.98
C ASN A 95 -14.74 5.40 7.70
N GLY A 96 -13.48 5.03 7.95
CA GLY A 96 -12.48 5.89 8.58
C GLY A 96 -11.93 6.98 7.66
N LEU A 97 -12.12 6.87 6.34
CA LEU A 97 -11.75 7.91 5.38
C LEU A 97 -12.79 9.04 5.41
N THR A 98 -12.51 10.05 6.24
CA THR A 98 -13.30 11.27 6.36
C THR A 98 -12.88 12.27 5.28
N LEU A 99 -13.85 12.75 4.52
CA LEU A 99 -13.73 13.90 3.62
C LEU A 99 -14.17 15.16 4.37
N ARG A 100 -13.81 16.34 3.87
CA ARG A 100 -14.20 17.62 4.48
C ARG A 100 -15.71 17.79 4.69
N ASP A 101 -16.53 17.17 3.84
CA ASP A 101 -17.99 17.31 3.81
C ASP A 101 -18.76 15.96 3.88
N GLY A 102 -18.10 14.86 4.25
CA GLY A 102 -18.77 13.55 4.34
C GLY A 102 -17.82 12.37 4.46
N SER A 103 -18.32 11.16 4.19
CA SER A 103 -17.49 9.96 4.09
C SER A 103 -17.14 9.62 2.64
N LEU A 104 -16.02 8.93 2.43
CA LEU A 104 -15.66 8.41 1.11
C LEU A 104 -16.80 7.57 0.49
N VAL A 105 -17.47 6.77 1.32
CA VAL A 105 -18.60 5.92 0.89
C VAL A 105 -19.75 6.76 0.32
N GLN A 106 -20.06 7.91 0.94
CA GLN A 106 -21.09 8.82 0.44
C GLN A 106 -20.70 9.43 -0.91
N LEU A 107 -19.47 9.92 -1.05
CA LEU A 107 -18.98 10.49 -2.31
C LEU A 107 -19.03 9.47 -3.45
N LEU A 108 -18.53 8.25 -3.21
CA LEU A 108 -18.55 7.17 -4.20
C LEU A 108 -19.98 6.74 -4.55
N THR A 109 -20.88 6.66 -3.57
CA THR A 109 -22.29 6.33 -3.82
C THR A 109 -22.96 7.37 -4.70
N THR A 110 -22.69 8.66 -4.46
CA THR A 110 -23.21 9.76 -5.30
C THR A 110 -22.64 9.68 -6.71
N GLY A 111 -21.31 9.55 -6.86
CA GLY A 111 -20.67 9.48 -8.17
C GLY A 111 -21.14 8.27 -9.00
N LEU A 112 -21.29 7.10 -8.37
CA LEU A 112 -21.83 5.91 -9.03
C LEU A 112 -23.32 6.08 -9.40
N SER A 113 -24.10 6.78 -8.57
CA SER A 113 -25.50 7.09 -8.87
C SER A 113 -25.62 8.04 -10.06
N GLU A 114 -24.77 9.06 -10.15
CA GLU A 114 -24.72 9.97 -11.30
C GLU A 114 -24.23 9.26 -12.57
N LEU A 115 -23.24 8.38 -12.45
CA LEU A 115 -22.78 7.53 -13.56
C LEU A 115 -23.94 6.66 -14.10
N CYS A 116 -24.77 6.11 -13.20
CA CYS A 116 -25.95 5.34 -13.58
C CYS A 116 -27.04 6.17 -14.29
N LYS A 117 -27.07 7.49 -14.12
CA LYS A 117 -27.99 8.38 -14.83
C LYS A 117 -27.49 8.68 -16.25
N VAL A 118 -26.20 8.98 -16.38
CA VAL A 118 -25.59 9.37 -17.67
C VAL A 118 -25.38 8.16 -18.59
N LYS A 119 -25.03 7.01 -18.04
CA LYS A 119 -24.73 5.75 -18.75
C LYS A 119 -23.86 5.94 -20.02
N PRO A 120 -22.61 6.43 -19.86
CA PRO A 120 -21.70 6.60 -21.00
C PRO A 120 -21.54 5.29 -21.78
N GLN A 121 -21.82 5.31 -23.07
CA GLN A 121 -21.70 4.15 -23.95
C GLN A 121 -20.35 4.17 -24.67
N GLY A 122 -19.34 3.61 -24.01
CA GLY A 122 -17.99 3.47 -24.54
C GLY A 122 -17.58 2.03 -24.79
N PRO A 123 -16.67 1.75 -25.74
CA PRO A 123 -16.12 0.41 -25.93
C PRO A 123 -15.45 -0.08 -24.65
N GLY A 124 -15.85 -1.26 -24.17
CA GLY A 124 -15.25 -1.91 -23.00
C GLY A 124 -15.50 -1.21 -21.66
N GLY A 125 -16.44 -0.27 -21.56
CA GLY A 125 -16.75 0.43 -20.30
C GLY A 125 -15.70 1.46 -19.85
N ILE A 126 -14.69 1.73 -20.68
CA ILE A 126 -13.60 2.68 -20.37
C ILE A 126 -14.15 4.11 -20.18
N ASP A 127 -15.17 4.50 -20.96
CA ASP A 127 -15.76 5.83 -20.86
C ASP A 127 -16.54 6.02 -19.56
N ALA A 128 -17.06 4.95 -18.95
CA ALA A 128 -17.68 5.00 -17.63
C ALA A 128 -16.64 5.26 -16.53
N VAL A 129 -15.46 4.62 -16.65
CA VAL A 129 -14.34 4.83 -15.71
C VAL A 129 -13.78 6.25 -15.88
N ARG A 130 -13.58 6.71 -17.12
CA ARG A 130 -13.11 8.07 -17.41
C ARG A 130 -14.07 9.12 -16.86
N TRP A 131 -15.36 8.98 -17.16
CA TRP A 131 -16.40 9.88 -16.66
C TRP A 131 -16.43 9.93 -15.14
N LEU A 132 -16.35 8.77 -14.47
CA LEU A 132 -16.35 8.72 -13.00
C LEU A 132 -15.09 9.37 -12.43
N GLY A 133 -13.93 9.17 -13.06
CA GLY A 133 -12.67 9.81 -12.67
C GLY A 133 -12.75 11.34 -12.78
N GLU A 134 -13.24 11.86 -13.90
CA GLU A 134 -13.46 13.30 -14.11
C GLU A 134 -14.47 13.87 -13.10
N TRP A 135 -15.57 13.15 -12.85
CA TRP A 135 -16.57 13.55 -11.87
C TRP A 135 -15.99 13.62 -10.45
N LEU A 136 -15.21 12.61 -10.05
CA LEU A 136 -14.57 12.58 -8.74
C LEU A 136 -13.54 13.69 -8.58
N LEU A 137 -12.78 14.03 -9.63
CA LEU A 137 -11.85 15.16 -9.60
C LEU A 137 -12.60 16.48 -9.42
N ALA A 138 -13.67 16.71 -10.18
CA ALA A 138 -14.46 17.94 -10.09
C ALA A 138 -15.22 18.11 -8.78
N ASN A 139 -15.57 17.00 -8.11
CA ASN A 139 -16.36 16.98 -6.88
C ASN A 139 -15.53 16.55 -5.66
N ASN A 140 -14.19 16.60 -5.72
CA ASN A 140 -13.33 16.20 -4.62
C ASN A 140 -13.34 17.26 -3.50
N PRO A 141 -13.91 16.97 -2.31
CA PRO A 141 -14.03 17.95 -1.23
C PRO A 141 -12.71 18.37 -0.59
N ASN A 142 -11.68 17.55 -0.82
CA ASN A 142 -10.33 17.75 -0.32
C ASN A 142 -9.40 18.40 -1.37
N GLN A 143 -9.92 18.79 -2.53
CA GLN A 143 -9.09 19.41 -3.56
C GLN A 143 -8.58 20.79 -3.10
N PRO A 144 -7.26 21.04 -3.12
CA PRO A 144 -6.74 22.39 -2.90
C PRO A 144 -7.13 23.27 -4.08
N ALA A 145 -7.48 24.53 -3.80
CA ALA A 145 -7.70 25.53 -4.83
C ALA A 145 -6.39 25.74 -5.59
N VAL A 146 -6.33 25.26 -6.83
CA VAL A 146 -5.24 25.59 -7.75
C VAL A 146 -5.62 26.90 -8.41
N GLU A 147 -5.12 28.01 -7.88
CA GLU A 147 -5.16 29.30 -8.58
C GLU A 147 -4.10 29.24 -9.67
N GLU A 148 -4.54 29.20 -10.93
CA GLU A 148 -3.63 29.43 -12.05
C GLU A 148 -3.24 30.92 -12.03
N PRO A 149 -1.94 31.26 -12.06
CA PRO A 149 -1.51 32.65 -12.13
C PRO A 149 -2.07 33.30 -13.41
N GLU A 150 -2.74 34.44 -13.27
CA GLU A 150 -3.18 35.26 -14.42
C GLU A 150 -1.95 35.71 -15.21
N ASP A 151 -1.90 35.37 -16.51
CA ASP A 151 -0.91 35.86 -17.48
C ASP A 151 -1.08 37.37 -17.78
#